data_AF-A0A4S4KSN8-F1
#
_entry.id   AF-A0A4S4KSN8-F1
#
_cell.length_a   1.000
_cell.length_b   1.000
_cell.length_c   1.000
_cell.angle_alpha   90.00
_cell.angle_beta   90.00
_cell.angle_gamma   90.00
#
_symmetry.space_group_name_H-M   'P 1'
#
loop_
_entity.id
_entity.type
_entity.pdbx_description
1 polymer ?
#
loop_
_entity_poly.entity_id
_entity_poly.type
_entity_poly.pdbx_seq_one_letter_code
_entity_poly.pdbx_strand_id
1 'polypeptide(L)' 'MPSYKEGDHVEYRPIGGEQDNVSHSTGTVQKVVEEEDGDVRVTIKNDNTGKATNYMEKNIIRKTD' A
#
# COMPACT_ATOMS: atom_id res chain seq x y z
N MET A 1 -11.01 10.78 -6.38
CA MET A 1 -9.62 10.90 -6.88
C MET A 1 -8.74 10.22 -5.87
N PRO A 2 -7.93 9.23 -6.27
CA PRO A 2 -7.11 8.47 -5.34
C PRO A 2 -6.08 9.38 -4.66
N SER A 3 -5.85 9.16 -3.37
CA SER A 3 -4.92 9.96 -2.56
C SER A 3 -3.45 9.67 -2.90
N TYR A 4 -3.20 8.57 -3.60
CA TYR A 4 -1.88 8.06 -3.97
C TYR A 4 -1.82 7.77 -5.47
N LYS A 5 -0.61 7.73 -6.04
CA LYS A 5 -0.35 7.41 -7.45
C LYS A 5 0.83 6.46 -7.60
N GLU A 6 0.95 5.88 -8.79
CA GLU A 6 2.09 5.05 -9.17
C GLU A 6 3.42 5.80 -9.00
N GLY A 7 4.39 5.13 -8.39
CA GLY A 7 5.70 5.69 -8.04
C GLY A 7 5.78 6.36 -6.68
N ASP A 8 4.64 6.61 -6.00
CA ASP A 8 4.67 7.16 -4.65
C ASP A 8 5.23 6.15 -3.65
N HIS A 9 6.10 6.64 -2.77
CA HIS A 9 6.60 5.85 -1.66
C HIS A 9 5.74 6.10 -0.42
N VAL A 10 5.36 5.04 0.29
CA VAL A 10 4.33 5.10 1.34
C VAL A 10 4.69 4.24 2.55
N GLU A 11 4.24 4.68 3.72
CA GLU A 11 4.18 3.87 4.93
C GLU A 11 2.77 3.30 5.09
N TYR A 12 2.67 2.00 5.35
CA TYR A 12 1.40 1.28 5.40
C TYR A 12 1.39 0.17 6.46
N ARG A 13 0.20 -0.31 6.82
CA ARG A 13 0.01 -1.47 7.70
C ARG A 13 -0.13 -2.75 6.88
N PRO A 14 0.81 -3.70 6.96
CA PRO A 14 0.64 -4.99 6.33
C PRO A 14 -0.56 -5.73 6.95
N ILE A 15 -1.25 -6.53 6.14
CA ILE A 15 -2.34 -7.40 6.58
C ILE A 15 -1.93 -8.82 6.22
N GLY A 16 -1.79 -9.69 7.22
CA GLY A 16 -1.48 -11.10 7.02
C GLY A 16 0.01 -11.39 6.81
N GLY A 17 0.45 -12.55 7.31
CA GLY A 17 1.76 -13.17 7.04
C GLY A 17 2.74 -13.07 8.22
N GLU A 18 3.98 -13.53 8.06
CA GLU A 18 5.03 -13.41 9.11
C GLU A 18 5.27 -11.94 9.55
N GLN A 19 4.89 -10.98 8.70
CA GLN A 19 4.93 -9.55 9.01
C GLN A 19 3.68 -9.03 9.75
N ASP A 20 2.74 -9.88 10.19
CA ASP A 20 1.64 -9.48 11.09
C ASP A 20 2.16 -8.93 12.43
N ASN A 21 3.39 -9.26 12.82
CA ASN A 21 4.07 -8.66 13.99
C ASN A 21 4.71 -7.29 13.69
N VAL A 22 4.68 -6.83 12.44
CA VAL A 22 5.25 -5.55 12.02
C VAL A 22 4.13 -4.52 11.99
N SER A 23 4.17 -3.56 12.91
CA SER A 23 3.13 -2.55 13.02
C SER A 23 3.00 -1.69 11.75
N HIS A 24 4.13 -1.40 11.08
CA HIS A 24 4.20 -0.54 9.90
C HIS A 24 5.32 -1.00 8.96
N SER A 25 5.10 -0.93 7.65
CA SER A 25 6.11 -1.19 6.62
C SER A 25 6.12 -0.09 5.57
N THR A 26 7.18 -0.06 4.76
CA THR A 26 7.30 0.87 3.65
C THR A 26 7.29 0.15 2.31
N GLY A 27 6.89 0.87 1.28
CA GLY A 27 6.92 0.36 -0.08
C GLY A 27 6.58 1.40 -1.12
N THR A 28 6.75 1.00 -2.38
CA THR A 28 6.41 1.83 -3.53
C THR A 28 5.07 1.41 -4.12
N VAL A 29 4.19 2.37 -4.35
CA VAL A 29 2.93 2.18 -5.07
C VAL A 29 3.23 1.83 -6.53
N GLN A 30 2.81 0.64 -6.94
CA GLN A 30 2.99 0.16 -8.31
C GLN A 30 1.73 0.31 -9.16
N LYS A 31 0.56 0.34 -8.55
CA LYS A 31 -0.72 0.47 -9.26
C LYS A 31 -1.79 1.01 -8.33
N VAL A 32 -2.71 1.80 -8.88
CA VAL A 32 -3.92 2.25 -8.18
C VAL A 32 -5.13 1.87 -9.02
N VAL A 33 -6.14 1.27 -8.38
CA VAL A 33 -7.38 0.82 -9.00
C VAL A 33 -8.54 1.37 -8.18
N GLU A 34 -9.39 2.16 -8.81
CA GLU A 34 -10.67 2.62 -8.25
C GLU A 34 -11.75 1.64 -8.72
N GLU A 35 -12.47 1.01 -7.78
CA GLU A 35 -13.58 0.10 -8.07
C GLU A 35 -14.91 0.88 -8.16
N GLU A 36 -15.92 0.30 -8.81
CA GLU A 36 -17.21 0.98 -9.08
C GLU A 36 -17.97 1.39 -7.81
N ASP A 37 -17.74 0.69 -6.69
CA ASP A 37 -18.29 1.01 -5.37
C ASP A 37 -17.61 2.21 -4.68
N GLY A 38 -16.59 2.81 -5.32
CA GLY A 38 -15.82 3.93 -4.78
C GLY A 38 -14.64 3.52 -3.89
N ASP A 39 -14.39 2.21 -3.74
CA ASP A 39 -13.22 1.69 -3.03
C ASP A 39 -11.95 1.84 -3.87
N VAL A 40 -10.86 2.29 -3.22
CA VAL A 40 -9.55 2.42 -3.87
C VAL A 40 -8.60 1.33 -3.35
N ARG A 41 -8.09 0.54 -4.28
CA ARG A 41 -7.07 -0.48 -4.05
C ARG A 41 -5.73 -0.02 -4.61
N VAL A 42 -4.69 -0.21 -3.82
CA VAL A 42 -3.33 0.22 -4.11
C VAL A 42 -2.42 -1.00 -4.05
N THR A 43 -1.73 -1.30 -5.14
CA THR A 43 -0.68 -2.33 -5.16
C THR A 43 0.60 -1.70 -4.64
N ILE A 44 1.14 -2.20 -3.54
CA ILE A 44 2.38 -1.71 -2.94
C ILE A 44 3.43 -2.81 -3.04
N LYS A 45 4.60 -2.48 -3.59
CA LYS A 45 5.80 -3.32 -3.52
C LYS A 45 6.54 -3.01 -2.23
N ASN A 46 6.56 -3.97 -1.32
CA ASN A 46 7.24 -3.86 -0.03
C ASN A 46 8.76 -3.77 -0.20
N ASP A 47 9.42 -2.82 0.47
CA ASP A 47 10.86 -2.62 0.31
C ASP A 47 11.69 -3.73 0.96
N ASN A 48 11.18 -4.33 2.04
CA ASN A 48 11.89 -5.37 2.80
C ASN A 48 11.88 -6.72 2.07
N THR A 49 10.77 -7.06 1.43
CA THR A 49 10.55 -8.38 0.82
C THR A 49 10.59 -8.36 -0.70
N GLY A 50 10.46 -7.18 -1.32
CA GLY A 50 10.32 -7.01 -2.77
C GLY A 50 9.00 -7.53 -3.35
N LYS A 51 8.08 -8.03 -2.51
CA LYS A 51 6.79 -8.58 -2.93
C LYS A 51 5.76 -7.47 -3.10
N ALA A 52 4.92 -7.60 -4.12
CA ALA A 52 3.79 -6.72 -4.35
C ALA A 52 2.52 -7.29 -3.70
N THR A 53 1.74 -6.45 -3.03
CA THR A 53 0.47 -6.85 -2.41
C THR A 53 -0.55 -5.73 -2.54
N ASN A 54 -1.82 -6.10 -2.66
CA ASN A 54 -2.91 -5.14 -2.77
C ASN A 54 -3.39 -4.75 -1.38
N TYR A 55 -3.47 -3.45 -1.14
CA TYR A 55 -3.97 -2.85 0.08
C TYR A 55 -5.13 -1.92 -0.25
N MET A 56 -6.05 -1.75 0.70
CA MET A 56 -7.02 -0.66 0.62
C MET A 56 -6.32 0.65 1.00
N GLU A 57 -6.78 1.77 0.46
CA GLU A 57 -6.22 3.10 0.78
C GLU A 57 -6.17 3.36 2.30
N LYS A 58 -7.15 2.88 3.06
CA LYS A 58 -7.22 2.97 4.53
C LYS A 58 -6.07 2.29 5.29
N ASN A 59 -5.33 1.38 4.64
CA ASN A 59 -4.18 0.72 5.24
C ASN A 59 -2.90 1.55 5.07
N ILE A 60 -2.93 2.57 4.22
CA ILE A 60 -1.81 3.49 4.00
C ILE A 60 -1.90 4.59 5.04
N ILE A 61 -0.81 4.82 5.75
CA ILE A 61 -0.74 5.78 6.86
C ILE A 61 -0.37 7.16 6.33
N ARG A 62 0.68 7.22 5.50
CA ARG A 62 1.18 8.45 4.90
C ARG A 62 2.07 8.16 3.72
N LYS A 63 2.23 9.18 2.88
CA LYS A 63 3.32 9.25 1.91
C LYS A 63 4.64 9.53 2.62
N THR A 64 5.70 8.86 2.19
CA THR A 64 7.07 9.10 2.63
C THR A 64 7.86 9.56 1.42
N ASP A 65 8.45 10.76 1.49
CA ASP A 65 9.25 11.35 0.40
C ASP A 65 10.62 10.69 0.27
#